data_AF-I4EX44-F1
#
_entry.id   AF-I4EX44-F1
#
_cell.length_a   1.000
_cell.length_b   1.000
_cell.length_c   1.000
_cell.angle_alpha   90.00
_cell.angle_beta   90.00
_cell.angle_gamma   90.00
#
_symmetry.space_group_name_H-M   'P 1'
#
loop_
_entity.id
_entity.type
_entity.pdbx_description
1 polymer ?
#
loop_
_entity_poly.entity_id
_entity_poly.type
_entity_poly.pdbx_seq_one_letter_code
_entity_poly.pdbx_strand_id
1 'polypeptide(L)'
;MRDAVLQGRASLGRRAWEDAWSELSVADGEVPLQFRDLERLAVAAFLTGRDEESVDVWARAHQECVRLGEVPRAARCAFWIAFILLNARQPARAGGWIHRAQRLLDDSTLDCVEHGYLAYATALRRTFEGDAAGGSAGFAHAASVGDRFSDPQLGALARAGRGRCLICLGEVAEGMALLDDAMVAITAHEVSPAAVGDMYCTVIEGCHQVCDVRRAQEWTAALSRWCEAQPQLVLYRGQCLVHRAELMLLRGAWSDAGIEVQRACDRLARPTGQAALGAAHYLRAELHRLRGEIPEAEDAYGRAHRWGRPPEPGLAQLRLRQGRVDEAVAAMRRVLDEAGDPVTRSRLLAPYVEVMLASGDVAAARAAVDELSTIVPAWNTHLLRAVLLHATGAVLLAEGDMRAALTTLRRAAADWSELGAPYEAARVRVLIGLACRSMGDTGGAQRELDAARSVFRDLDAEPDLAATEALLPGAAHRGDGGLTARETEVLALVATGRTNRAIASELSISERTVATHVSSIFTKLALSSRSAATAYAYTHDLVQVPYAELPIHPSGDLHDPPDAAVGSDS
;
A
#
# COMPACT_ATOMS: atom_id res chain seq x y z
N MET A 1 -20.09 44.66 8.14
CA MET A 1 -21.14 44.33 7.15
C MET A 1 -20.66 44.25 5.70
N ARG A 2 -20.64 45.34 4.88
CA ARG A 2 -20.10 45.27 3.49
C ARG A 2 -18.66 44.81 3.48
N ASP A 3 -17.87 45.24 4.46
CA ASP A 3 -16.45 44.91 4.55
C ASP A 3 -16.22 43.42 4.81
N ALA A 4 -17.02 42.75 5.65
CA ALA A 4 -16.87 41.31 5.93
C ALA A 4 -17.23 40.43 4.72
N VAL A 5 -18.31 40.76 3.99
CA VAL A 5 -18.66 40.06 2.74
C VAL A 5 -17.61 40.31 1.66
N LEU A 6 -17.10 41.54 1.55
CA LEU A 6 -16.03 41.87 0.58
C LEU A 6 -14.71 41.18 0.94
N GLN A 7 -14.36 41.11 2.22
CA GLN A 7 -13.22 40.37 2.74
C GLN A 7 -13.36 38.89 2.41
N GLY A 8 -14.49 38.26 2.75
CA GLY A 8 -14.75 36.86 2.45
C GLY A 8 -14.66 36.52 0.95
N ARG A 9 -15.17 37.42 0.09
CA ARG A 9 -15.02 37.29 -1.38
C ARG A 9 -13.57 37.43 -1.83
N ALA A 10 -12.80 38.34 -1.24
CA ALA A 10 -11.39 38.53 -1.55
C ALA A 10 -10.55 37.33 -1.08
N SER A 11 -10.84 36.78 0.09
CA SER A 11 -10.22 35.57 0.64
C SER A 11 -10.48 34.36 -0.25
N LEU A 12 -11.71 34.19 -0.76
CA LEU A 12 -12.03 33.21 -1.81
C LEU A 12 -11.18 33.39 -3.08
N GLY A 13 -11.05 34.63 -3.56
CA GLY A 13 -10.25 34.95 -4.74
C GLY A 13 -8.77 34.57 -4.58
N ARG A 14 -8.24 34.67 -3.35
CA ARG A 14 -6.87 34.24 -3.00
C ARG A 14 -6.77 32.78 -2.55
N ARG A 15 -7.87 32.00 -2.60
CA ARG A 15 -7.96 30.60 -2.14
C ARG A 15 -7.62 30.42 -0.65
N ALA A 16 -7.88 31.44 0.16
CA ALA A 16 -7.80 31.39 1.62
C ALA A 16 -9.14 30.87 2.17
N TRP A 17 -9.35 29.55 2.06
CA TRP A 17 -10.64 28.91 2.29
C TRP A 17 -11.15 29.00 3.73
N GLU A 18 -10.27 28.86 4.73
CA GLU A 18 -10.60 28.97 6.15
C GLU A 18 -10.97 30.41 6.51
N ASP A 19 -10.20 31.37 6.00
CA ASP A 19 -10.46 32.80 6.19
C ASP A 19 -11.79 33.19 5.54
N ALA A 20 -12.03 32.72 4.32
CA ALA A 20 -13.30 32.93 3.63
C ALA A 20 -14.49 32.32 4.38
N TRP A 21 -14.34 31.10 4.91
CA TRP A 21 -15.37 30.46 5.73
C TRP A 21 -15.68 31.31 6.96
N SER A 22 -14.65 31.72 7.71
CA SER A 22 -14.78 32.54 8.91
C SER A 22 -15.47 33.88 8.62
N GLU A 23 -14.95 34.62 7.65
CA GLU A 23 -15.44 35.96 7.28
C GLU A 23 -16.88 35.94 6.75
N LEU A 24 -17.23 34.97 5.90
CA LEU A 24 -18.59 34.82 5.39
C LEU A 24 -19.55 34.28 6.47
N SER A 25 -19.10 33.41 7.37
CA SER A 25 -19.93 32.92 8.49
C SER A 25 -20.30 34.05 9.46
N VAL A 26 -19.33 34.92 9.78
CA VAL A 26 -19.57 36.12 10.60
C VAL A 26 -20.60 37.03 9.91
N ALA A 27 -20.41 37.29 8.61
CA ALA A 27 -21.35 38.12 7.85
C ALA A 27 -22.77 37.52 7.83
N ASP A 28 -22.89 36.20 7.68
CA ASP A 28 -24.17 35.48 7.66
C ASP A 28 -24.89 35.48 9.01
N GLY A 29 -24.14 35.45 10.12
CA GLY A 29 -24.67 35.56 11.48
C GLY A 29 -25.21 36.96 11.81
N GLU A 30 -24.69 38.01 11.18
CA GLU A 30 -25.19 39.38 11.32
C GLU A 30 -26.45 39.61 10.47
N VAL A 31 -26.38 39.26 9.19
CA VAL A 31 -27.46 39.43 8.22
C VAL A 31 -27.44 38.25 7.25
N PRO A 32 -28.59 37.59 6.99
CA PRO A 32 -28.65 36.47 6.06
C PRO A 32 -28.02 36.80 4.70
N LEU A 33 -27.05 35.99 4.28
CA LEU A 33 -26.36 36.18 3.00
C LEU A 33 -27.31 35.95 1.81
N GLN A 34 -27.03 36.65 0.71
CA GLN A 34 -27.67 36.38 -0.58
C GLN A 34 -27.19 35.04 -1.14
N PHE A 35 -27.98 34.40 -2.01
CA PHE A 35 -27.69 33.05 -2.52
C PHE A 35 -26.27 32.88 -3.10
N ARG A 36 -25.74 33.89 -3.83
CA ARG A 36 -24.39 33.83 -4.40
C ARG A 36 -23.29 33.78 -3.33
N ASP A 37 -23.50 34.44 -2.20
CA ASP A 37 -22.55 34.41 -1.08
C ASP A 37 -22.76 33.17 -0.21
N LEU A 38 -23.98 32.64 -0.12
CA LEU A 38 -24.24 31.32 0.47
C LEU A 38 -23.54 30.20 -0.32
N GLU A 39 -23.60 30.21 -1.66
CA GLU A 39 -22.87 29.23 -2.49
C GLU A 39 -21.35 29.31 -2.26
N ARG A 40 -20.81 30.51 -2.12
CA ARG A 40 -19.41 30.76 -1.79
C ARG A 40 -19.03 30.24 -0.41
N LEU A 41 -19.87 30.51 0.60
CA LEU A 41 -19.71 30.01 1.96
C LEU A 41 -19.75 28.47 1.99
N ALA A 42 -20.69 27.86 1.26
CA ALA A 42 -20.81 26.40 1.16
C ALA A 42 -19.56 25.77 0.52
N VAL A 43 -19.01 26.38 -0.54
CA VAL A 43 -17.75 25.95 -1.15
C VAL A 43 -16.58 26.08 -0.16
N ALA A 44 -16.48 27.18 0.59
CA ALA A 44 -15.43 27.35 1.60
C ALA A 44 -15.53 26.28 2.71
N ALA A 45 -16.74 25.98 3.20
CA ALA A 45 -16.98 24.87 4.12
C ALA A 45 -16.54 23.54 3.51
N PHE A 46 -16.94 23.24 2.28
CA PHE A 46 -16.57 21.98 1.61
C PHE A 46 -15.05 21.84 1.45
N LEU A 47 -14.37 22.89 1.00
CA LEU A 47 -12.92 22.87 0.77
C LEU A 47 -12.11 22.74 2.08
N THR A 48 -12.71 23.15 3.20
CA THR A 48 -12.15 22.96 4.56
C THR A 48 -12.69 21.68 5.24
N GLY A 49 -13.49 20.89 4.49
CA GLY A 49 -14.15 19.63 4.85
C GLY A 49 -15.04 19.71 6.08
N ARG A 50 -15.84 20.77 6.13
CA ARG A 50 -17.03 20.92 6.97
C ARG A 50 -18.24 20.44 6.18
N ASP A 51 -18.29 19.13 5.93
CA ASP A 51 -19.21 18.55 4.93
C ASP A 51 -20.67 18.72 5.34
N GLU A 52 -20.99 18.56 6.63
CA GLU A 52 -22.35 18.74 7.16
C GLU A 52 -22.78 20.22 7.06
N GLU A 53 -21.92 21.14 7.51
CA GLU A 53 -22.19 22.57 7.41
C GLU A 53 -22.29 23.04 5.96
N SER A 54 -21.48 22.47 5.07
CA SER A 54 -21.54 22.76 3.64
C SER A 54 -22.90 22.35 3.03
N VAL A 55 -23.39 21.15 3.37
CA VAL A 55 -24.72 20.66 2.96
C VAL A 55 -25.82 21.59 3.48
N ASP A 56 -25.74 22.03 4.73
CA ASP A 56 -26.72 22.93 5.33
C ASP A 56 -26.73 24.32 4.66
N VAL A 57 -25.55 24.88 4.38
CA VAL A 57 -25.43 26.18 3.69
C VAL A 57 -25.93 26.08 2.25
N TRP A 58 -25.60 25.02 1.50
CA TRP A 58 -26.16 24.82 0.16
C TRP A 58 -27.67 24.58 0.18
N ALA A 59 -28.21 23.93 1.20
CA ALA A 59 -29.66 23.76 1.35
C ALA A 59 -30.36 25.11 1.53
N ARG A 60 -29.75 26.03 2.29
CA ARG A 60 -30.22 27.42 2.41
C ARG A 60 -30.11 28.18 1.09
N ALA A 61 -29.00 28.06 0.37
CA ALA A 61 -28.82 28.66 -0.96
C ALA A 61 -29.88 28.16 -1.95
N HIS A 62 -30.17 26.86 -1.94
CA HIS A 62 -31.23 26.24 -2.73
C HIS A 62 -32.60 26.86 -2.43
N GLN A 63 -32.97 26.97 -1.15
CA GLN A 63 -34.26 27.54 -0.74
C GLN A 63 -34.40 29.00 -1.20
N GLU A 64 -33.34 29.79 -1.07
CA GLU A 64 -33.35 31.18 -1.53
C GLU A 64 -33.47 31.28 -3.06
N CYS A 65 -32.79 30.41 -3.81
CA CYS A 65 -32.95 30.35 -5.27
C CYS A 65 -34.39 29.97 -5.68
N VAL A 66 -35.01 29.01 -5.00
CA VAL A 66 -36.42 28.64 -5.23
C VAL A 66 -37.34 29.83 -4.94
N ARG A 67 -37.11 30.57 -3.84
CA ARG A 67 -37.88 31.76 -3.48
C ARG A 67 -37.78 32.87 -4.54
N LEU A 68 -36.62 33.00 -5.16
CA LEU A 68 -36.34 33.98 -6.21
C LEU A 68 -36.77 33.52 -7.62
N GLY A 69 -37.20 32.28 -7.79
CA GLY A 69 -37.52 31.70 -9.11
C GLY A 69 -36.30 31.35 -9.95
N GLU A 70 -35.10 31.34 -9.35
CA GLU A 70 -33.82 30.99 -10.00
C GLU A 70 -33.67 29.46 -10.10
N VAL A 71 -34.55 28.82 -10.88
CA VAL A 71 -34.65 27.35 -10.98
C VAL A 71 -33.31 26.68 -11.33
N PRO A 72 -32.53 27.14 -12.34
CA PRO A 72 -31.22 26.55 -12.63
C PRO A 72 -30.27 26.59 -11.42
N ARG A 73 -30.19 27.71 -10.70
CA ARG A 73 -29.30 27.82 -9.52
C ARG A 73 -29.78 26.94 -8.36
N ALA A 74 -31.10 26.82 -8.16
CA ALA A 74 -31.66 25.90 -7.18
C ALA A 74 -31.30 24.44 -7.49
N ALA A 75 -31.43 24.02 -8.76
CA ALA A 75 -31.04 22.68 -9.21
C ALA A 75 -29.53 22.44 -9.04
N ARG A 76 -28.69 23.44 -9.33
CA ARG A 76 -27.23 23.36 -9.13
C ARG A 76 -26.84 23.18 -7.66
N CYS A 77 -27.51 23.87 -6.73
CA CYS A 77 -27.28 23.66 -5.29
C CYS A 77 -27.64 22.23 -4.88
N ALA A 78 -28.78 21.71 -5.36
CA ALA A 78 -29.21 20.34 -5.08
C ALA A 78 -28.23 19.30 -5.66
N PHE A 79 -27.65 19.55 -6.83
CA PHE A 79 -26.57 18.73 -7.40
C PHE A 79 -25.37 18.62 -6.44
N TRP A 80 -24.85 19.75 -5.94
CA TRP A 80 -23.67 19.73 -5.04
C TRP A 80 -23.95 19.00 -3.73
N ILE A 81 -25.15 19.19 -3.17
CA ILE A 81 -25.57 18.43 -1.98
C ILE A 81 -25.62 16.94 -2.28
N ALA A 82 -26.26 16.53 -3.39
CA ALA A 82 -26.33 15.13 -3.78
C ALA A 82 -24.94 14.54 -4.01
N PHE A 83 -24.04 15.28 -4.66
CA PHE A 83 -22.67 14.89 -4.92
C PHE A 83 -21.88 14.58 -3.64
N ILE A 84 -21.98 15.45 -2.63
CA ILE A 84 -21.32 15.25 -1.33
C ILE A 84 -21.90 14.05 -0.61
N LEU A 85 -23.23 13.95 -0.56
CA LEU A 85 -23.91 12.86 0.13
C LEU A 85 -23.62 11.50 -0.52
N LEU A 86 -23.53 11.43 -1.86
CA LEU A 86 -23.16 10.20 -2.57
C LEU A 86 -21.73 9.76 -2.21
N ASN A 87 -20.78 10.69 -2.25
CA ASN A 87 -19.39 10.43 -1.87
C ASN A 87 -19.24 10.08 -0.38
N ALA A 88 -20.10 10.64 0.49
CA ALA A 88 -20.19 10.28 1.90
C ALA A 88 -20.98 8.98 2.19
N ARG A 89 -21.35 8.20 1.16
CA ARG A 89 -22.11 6.95 1.26
C ARG A 89 -23.49 7.11 1.91
N GLN A 90 -24.19 8.21 1.63
CA GLN A 90 -25.55 8.50 2.10
C GLN A 90 -26.56 8.55 0.93
N PRO A 91 -26.77 7.44 0.20
CA PRO A 91 -27.52 7.42 -1.06
C PRO A 91 -29.00 7.80 -0.88
N ALA A 92 -29.61 7.48 0.26
CA ALA A 92 -31.01 7.83 0.53
C ALA A 92 -31.22 9.35 0.63
N ARG A 93 -30.34 10.06 1.37
CA ARG A 93 -30.39 11.52 1.48
C ARG A 93 -30.08 12.16 0.12
N ALA A 94 -29.09 11.65 -0.60
CA ALA A 94 -28.77 12.13 -1.95
C ALA A 94 -29.94 11.95 -2.93
N GLY A 95 -30.62 10.80 -2.90
CA GLY A 95 -31.78 10.51 -3.73
C GLY A 95 -32.92 11.51 -3.55
N GLY A 96 -33.16 11.97 -2.31
CA GLY A 96 -34.13 13.02 -2.03
C GLY A 96 -33.79 14.36 -2.71
N TRP A 97 -32.51 14.75 -2.74
CA TRP A 97 -32.06 15.97 -3.41
C TRP A 97 -32.09 15.85 -4.94
N ILE A 98 -31.71 14.69 -5.48
CA ILE A 98 -31.83 14.36 -6.91
C ILE A 98 -33.28 14.50 -7.36
N HIS A 99 -34.22 13.86 -6.65
CA HIS A 99 -35.64 13.93 -6.97
C HIS A 99 -36.19 15.37 -6.84
N ARG A 100 -35.72 16.13 -5.85
CA ARG A 100 -36.10 17.54 -5.69
C ARG A 100 -35.65 18.40 -6.87
N ALA A 101 -34.42 18.22 -7.34
CA ALA A 101 -33.89 18.92 -8.52
C ALA A 101 -34.64 18.52 -9.79
N GLN A 102 -34.93 17.23 -9.98
CA GLN A 102 -35.71 16.71 -11.10
C GLN A 102 -37.07 17.41 -11.20
N ARG A 103 -37.84 17.41 -10.10
CA ARG A 103 -39.15 18.07 -10.07
C ARG A 103 -39.07 19.55 -10.41
N LEU A 104 -38.08 20.28 -9.89
CA LEU A 104 -37.91 21.71 -10.20
C LEU A 104 -37.64 21.95 -11.68
N LEU A 105 -36.82 21.11 -12.32
CA LEU A 105 -36.51 21.24 -13.74
C LEU A 105 -37.72 20.88 -14.61
N ASP A 106 -38.39 19.76 -14.31
CA ASP A 106 -39.59 19.29 -15.01
C ASP A 106 -40.72 20.32 -14.95
N ASP A 107 -40.98 20.90 -13.78
CA ASP A 107 -42.01 21.91 -13.57
C ASP A 107 -41.71 23.22 -14.35
N SER A 108 -40.43 23.49 -14.67
CA SER A 108 -40.01 24.75 -15.31
C SER A 108 -39.95 24.71 -16.83
N THR A 109 -39.86 23.53 -17.45
CA THR A 109 -39.64 23.32 -18.90
C THR A 109 -38.42 24.04 -19.50
N LEU A 110 -37.51 24.56 -18.67
CA LEU A 110 -36.34 25.32 -19.12
C LEU A 110 -35.28 24.40 -19.73
N ASP A 111 -34.82 24.68 -20.95
CA ASP A 111 -33.66 23.98 -21.50
C ASP A 111 -32.36 24.59 -20.94
N CYS A 112 -31.74 23.90 -19.99
CA CYS A 112 -30.54 24.37 -19.30
C CYS A 112 -29.56 23.25 -18.97
N VAL A 113 -28.31 23.63 -18.70
CA VAL A 113 -27.19 22.71 -18.43
C VAL A 113 -27.40 21.86 -17.17
N GLU A 114 -28.23 22.30 -16.22
CA GLU A 114 -28.53 21.59 -14.98
C GLU A 114 -29.21 20.24 -15.18
N HIS A 115 -29.86 20.02 -16.33
CA HIS A 115 -30.31 18.69 -16.73
C HIS A 115 -29.14 17.70 -16.81
N GLY A 116 -27.98 18.17 -17.29
CA GLY A 116 -26.77 17.37 -17.34
C GLY A 116 -26.15 17.13 -15.96
N TYR A 117 -26.16 18.12 -15.07
CA TYR A 117 -25.72 17.93 -13.68
C TYR A 117 -26.61 16.94 -12.92
N LEU A 118 -27.92 16.97 -13.17
CA LEU A 118 -28.85 15.99 -12.62
C LEU A 118 -28.63 14.59 -13.18
N ALA A 119 -28.39 14.49 -14.50
CA ALA A 119 -28.02 13.23 -15.14
C ALA A 119 -26.72 12.66 -14.55
N TYR A 120 -25.71 13.50 -14.32
CA TYR A 120 -24.47 13.12 -13.64
C TYR A 120 -24.75 12.56 -12.24
N ALA A 121 -25.50 13.27 -11.39
CA ALA A 121 -25.76 12.81 -10.02
C ALA A 121 -26.52 11.48 -10.00
N THR A 122 -27.43 11.30 -10.94
CA THR A 122 -28.17 10.04 -11.14
C THR A 122 -27.25 8.90 -11.59
N ALA A 123 -26.35 9.17 -12.54
CA ALA A 123 -25.35 8.23 -13.03
C ALA A 123 -24.35 7.82 -11.93
N LEU A 124 -23.91 8.77 -11.11
CA LEU A 124 -23.02 8.51 -9.98
C LEU A 124 -23.70 7.61 -8.94
N ARG A 125 -24.97 7.85 -8.62
CA ARG A 125 -25.75 6.98 -7.72
C ARG A 125 -25.83 5.54 -8.26
N ARG A 126 -26.19 5.36 -9.53
CA ARG A 126 -26.24 4.04 -10.18
C ARG A 126 -24.89 3.31 -10.11
N THR A 127 -23.81 4.05 -10.36
CA THR A 127 -22.44 3.50 -10.29
C THR A 127 -22.12 3.01 -8.87
N PHE A 128 -22.46 3.77 -7.83
CA PHE A 128 -22.28 3.33 -6.44
C PHE A 128 -23.20 2.18 -6.02
N GLU A 129 -24.32 1.98 -6.70
CA GLU A 129 -25.21 0.83 -6.55
C GLU A 129 -24.74 -0.41 -7.33
N GLY A 130 -23.63 -0.30 -8.07
CA GLY A 130 -23.02 -1.40 -8.84
C GLY A 130 -23.46 -1.47 -10.31
N ASP A 131 -24.31 -0.55 -10.77
CA ASP A 131 -24.75 -0.47 -12.17
C ASP A 131 -23.79 0.40 -13.00
N ALA A 132 -22.63 -0.16 -13.37
CA ALA A 132 -21.63 0.53 -14.18
C ALA A 132 -22.14 0.83 -15.61
N ALA A 133 -22.96 -0.04 -16.19
CA ALA A 133 -23.50 0.15 -17.54
C ALA A 133 -24.49 1.33 -17.60
N GLY A 134 -25.45 1.36 -16.67
CA GLY A 134 -26.40 2.47 -16.54
C GLY A 134 -25.72 3.77 -16.08
N GLY A 135 -24.66 3.67 -15.26
CA GLY A 135 -23.77 4.79 -14.94
C GLY A 135 -23.09 5.37 -16.19
N SER A 136 -22.44 4.52 -17.00
CA SER A 136 -21.76 4.92 -18.24
C SER A 136 -22.70 5.67 -19.20
N ALA A 137 -23.91 5.14 -19.42
CA ALA A 137 -24.91 5.77 -20.28
C ALA A 137 -25.37 7.14 -19.74
N GLY A 138 -25.59 7.24 -18.42
CA GLY A 138 -25.98 8.50 -17.79
C GLY A 138 -24.87 9.56 -17.84
N PHE A 139 -23.61 9.16 -17.65
CA PHE A 139 -22.47 10.07 -17.81
C PHE A 139 -22.26 10.48 -19.27
N ALA A 140 -22.45 9.59 -20.24
CA ALA A 140 -22.41 9.95 -21.66
C ALA A 140 -23.46 11.01 -22.00
N HIS A 141 -24.68 10.86 -21.46
CA HIS A 141 -25.71 11.88 -21.60
C HIS A 141 -25.30 13.21 -20.94
N ALA A 142 -24.80 13.18 -19.70
CA ALA A 142 -24.31 14.39 -19.02
C ALA A 142 -23.21 15.12 -19.81
N ALA A 143 -22.26 14.37 -20.38
CA ALA A 143 -21.23 14.92 -21.26
C ALA A 143 -21.82 15.59 -22.51
N SER A 144 -22.80 14.95 -23.17
CA SER A 144 -23.47 15.55 -24.34
C SER A 144 -24.19 16.87 -24.01
N VAL A 145 -24.77 16.98 -22.81
CA VAL A 145 -25.37 18.23 -22.33
C VAL A 145 -24.29 19.28 -22.03
N GLY A 146 -23.18 18.88 -21.41
CA GLY A 146 -22.02 19.74 -21.17
C GLY A 146 -21.47 20.33 -22.47
N ASP A 147 -21.29 19.50 -23.50
CA ASP A 147 -20.82 19.93 -24.81
C ASP A 147 -21.82 20.87 -25.51
N ARG A 148 -23.12 20.56 -25.44
CA ARG A 148 -24.19 21.39 -26.02
C ARG A 148 -24.26 22.80 -25.42
N PHE A 149 -23.99 22.93 -24.12
CA PHE A 149 -24.01 24.21 -23.40
C PHE A 149 -22.63 24.82 -23.19
N SER A 150 -21.57 24.20 -23.72
CA SER A 150 -20.18 24.62 -23.51
C SER A 150 -19.82 24.78 -22.01
N ASP A 151 -20.27 23.85 -21.15
CA ASP A 151 -19.93 23.81 -19.72
C ASP A 151 -18.77 22.82 -19.50
N PRO A 152 -17.52 23.32 -19.40
CA PRO A 152 -16.35 22.45 -19.34
C PRO A 152 -16.29 21.63 -18.06
N GLN A 153 -16.83 22.14 -16.95
CA GLN A 153 -16.90 21.42 -15.68
C GLN A 153 -17.79 20.18 -15.78
N LEU A 154 -18.99 20.32 -16.34
CA LEU A 154 -19.89 19.19 -16.53
C LEU A 154 -19.26 18.16 -17.49
N GLY A 155 -18.69 18.63 -18.60
CA GLY A 155 -18.00 17.77 -19.55
C GLY A 155 -16.87 16.97 -18.92
N ALA A 156 -16.00 17.63 -18.13
CA ALA A 156 -14.88 16.98 -17.45
C ALA A 156 -15.36 15.95 -16.41
N LEU A 157 -16.30 16.33 -15.54
CA LEU A 157 -16.88 15.42 -14.54
C LEU A 157 -17.50 14.19 -15.22
N ALA A 158 -18.32 14.41 -16.25
CA ALA A 158 -18.99 13.34 -16.97
C ALA A 158 -18.02 12.40 -17.69
N ARG A 159 -16.95 12.92 -18.33
CA ARG A 159 -15.91 12.09 -18.94
C ARG A 159 -15.17 11.26 -17.88
N ALA A 160 -14.82 11.85 -16.74
CA ALA A 160 -14.18 11.13 -15.64
C ALA A 160 -15.07 9.98 -15.11
N GLY A 161 -16.34 10.27 -14.83
CA GLY A 161 -17.31 9.26 -14.38
C GLY A 161 -17.52 8.14 -15.40
N ARG A 162 -17.71 8.48 -16.69
CA ARG A 162 -17.84 7.49 -17.76
C ARG A 162 -16.57 6.64 -17.91
N GLY A 163 -15.39 7.26 -17.83
CA GLY A 163 -14.11 6.57 -17.89
C GLY A 163 -13.98 5.48 -16.82
N ARG A 164 -14.42 5.77 -15.58
CA ARG A 164 -14.47 4.76 -14.52
C ARG A 164 -15.42 3.62 -14.82
N CYS A 165 -16.62 3.92 -15.32
CA CYS A 165 -17.59 2.88 -15.68
C CYS A 165 -17.02 1.96 -16.78
N LEU A 166 -16.38 2.51 -17.81
CA LEU A 166 -15.77 1.73 -18.89
C LEU A 166 -14.64 0.82 -18.37
N ILE A 167 -13.79 1.30 -17.47
CA ILE A 167 -12.77 0.46 -16.81
C ILE A 167 -13.43 -0.70 -16.07
N CYS A 168 -14.51 -0.46 -15.32
CA CYS A 168 -15.25 -1.51 -14.62
C CYS A 168 -15.93 -2.51 -15.58
N LEU A 169 -16.27 -2.09 -16.80
CA LEU A 169 -16.85 -2.94 -17.84
C LEU A 169 -15.79 -3.69 -18.67
N GLY A 170 -14.49 -3.45 -18.40
CA GLY A 170 -13.37 -4.08 -19.12
C GLY A 170 -12.88 -3.30 -20.34
N GLU A 171 -13.49 -2.17 -20.68
CA GLU A 171 -13.10 -1.28 -21.78
C GLU A 171 -11.98 -0.32 -21.34
N VAL A 172 -10.85 -0.89 -20.90
CA VAL A 172 -9.77 -0.17 -20.21
C VAL A 172 -9.19 0.97 -21.05
N ALA A 173 -8.89 0.74 -22.33
CA ALA A 173 -8.23 1.73 -23.18
C ALA A 173 -9.10 2.98 -23.39
N GLU A 174 -10.39 2.81 -23.72
CA GLU A 174 -11.32 3.92 -23.88
C GLU A 174 -11.57 4.62 -22.54
N GLY A 175 -11.73 3.84 -21.46
CA GLY A 175 -11.89 4.38 -20.11
C GLY A 175 -10.73 5.29 -19.70
N MET A 176 -9.48 4.85 -19.91
CA MET A 176 -8.30 5.64 -19.58
C MET A 176 -8.16 6.90 -20.45
N ALA A 177 -8.54 6.84 -21.73
CA ALA A 177 -8.52 8.03 -22.60
C ALA A 177 -9.48 9.12 -22.09
N LEU A 178 -10.69 8.74 -21.64
CA LEU A 178 -11.64 9.69 -21.04
C LEU A 178 -11.14 10.28 -19.72
N LEU A 179 -10.41 9.50 -18.92
CA LEU A 179 -9.78 10.01 -17.69
C LEU A 179 -8.70 11.04 -18.02
N ASP A 180 -7.84 10.77 -19.01
CA ASP A 180 -6.80 11.71 -19.46
C ASP A 180 -7.41 13.00 -20.00
N ASP A 181 -8.48 12.92 -20.81
CA ASP A 181 -9.21 14.08 -21.30
C ASP A 181 -9.81 14.93 -20.16
N ALA A 182 -10.35 14.30 -19.11
CA ALA A 182 -10.85 15.02 -17.94
C ALA A 182 -9.73 15.75 -17.19
N MET A 183 -8.51 15.18 -17.15
CA MET A 183 -7.35 15.82 -16.52
C MET A 183 -6.89 17.08 -17.28
N VAL A 184 -7.08 17.15 -18.60
CA VAL A 184 -6.79 18.37 -19.39
C VAL A 184 -7.58 19.56 -18.84
N ALA A 185 -8.88 19.40 -18.58
CA ALA A 185 -9.73 20.46 -18.05
C ALA A 185 -9.26 20.98 -16.66
N ILE A 186 -8.70 20.10 -15.82
CA ILE A 186 -8.11 20.50 -14.53
C ILE A 186 -6.87 21.35 -14.76
N THR A 187 -5.95 20.88 -15.61
CA THR A 187 -4.69 21.58 -15.89
C THR A 187 -4.90 22.91 -16.61
N ALA A 188 -5.98 23.02 -17.40
CA ALA A 188 -6.43 24.25 -18.05
C ALA A 188 -7.20 25.21 -17.11
N HIS A 189 -7.41 24.82 -15.84
CA HIS A 189 -8.16 25.59 -14.83
C HIS A 189 -9.62 25.89 -15.22
N GLU A 190 -10.25 24.99 -15.97
CA GLU A 190 -11.63 25.14 -16.45
C GLU A 190 -12.68 24.61 -15.45
N VAL A 191 -12.23 24.01 -14.35
CA VAL A 191 -13.09 23.35 -13.36
C VAL A 191 -13.00 24.03 -12.00
N SER A 192 -14.14 24.13 -11.30
CA SER A 192 -14.17 24.74 -9.97
C SER A 192 -13.33 23.96 -8.95
N PRO A 193 -12.74 24.64 -7.94
CA PRO A 193 -11.97 23.99 -6.88
C PRO A 193 -12.71 22.85 -6.17
N ALA A 194 -14.05 22.95 -6.06
CA ALA A 194 -14.87 21.90 -5.46
C ALA A 194 -14.88 20.59 -6.27
N ALA A 195 -14.74 20.66 -7.60
CA ALA A 195 -14.73 19.48 -8.47
C ALA A 195 -13.32 18.94 -8.77
N VAL A 196 -12.28 19.81 -8.77
CA VAL A 196 -10.88 19.43 -9.07
C VAL A 196 -10.46 18.18 -8.30
N GLY A 197 -10.82 18.18 -7.04
CA GLY A 197 -10.47 17.15 -6.11
C GLY A 197 -10.99 15.76 -6.32
N ASP A 198 -12.31 15.67 -6.45
CA ASP A 198 -13.00 14.44 -6.77
C ASP A 198 -12.50 13.85 -8.08
N MET A 199 -12.23 14.69 -9.07
CA MET A 199 -11.67 14.23 -10.35
C MET A 199 -10.26 13.64 -10.20
N TYR A 200 -9.35 14.29 -9.46
CA TYR A 200 -8.03 13.70 -9.19
C TYR A 200 -8.17 12.33 -8.51
N CYS A 201 -9.03 12.24 -7.50
CA CYS A 201 -9.29 11.00 -6.79
C CYS A 201 -9.85 9.91 -7.71
N THR A 202 -10.86 10.25 -8.49
CA THR A 202 -11.46 9.38 -9.51
C THR A 202 -10.41 8.85 -10.49
N VAL A 203 -9.56 9.73 -11.02
CA VAL A 203 -8.53 9.35 -11.99
C VAL A 203 -7.44 8.48 -11.37
N ILE A 204 -6.95 8.83 -10.18
CA ILE A 204 -5.93 8.06 -9.45
C ILE A 204 -6.45 6.65 -9.12
N GLU A 205 -7.69 6.53 -8.66
CA GLU A 205 -8.34 5.23 -8.43
C GLU A 205 -8.46 4.41 -9.72
N GLY A 206 -8.78 5.07 -10.84
CA GLY A 206 -8.79 4.43 -12.16
C GLY A 206 -7.42 3.86 -12.54
N CYS A 207 -6.36 4.64 -12.37
CA CYS A 207 -4.99 4.19 -12.62
C CYS A 207 -4.62 3.01 -11.72
N HIS A 208 -5.01 3.06 -10.43
CA HIS A 208 -4.75 1.99 -9.47
C HIS A 208 -5.44 0.67 -9.84
N GLN A 209 -6.72 0.76 -10.25
CA GLN A 209 -7.50 -0.42 -10.63
C GLN A 209 -6.86 -1.21 -11.78
N VAL A 210 -6.25 -0.51 -12.73
CA VAL A 210 -5.62 -1.13 -13.92
C VAL A 210 -4.11 -1.33 -13.76
N CYS A 211 -3.55 -1.05 -12.58
CA CYS A 211 -2.12 -1.18 -12.30
C CYS A 211 -1.23 -0.25 -13.17
N ASP A 212 -1.75 0.90 -13.60
CA ASP A 212 -0.97 1.93 -14.29
C ASP A 212 -0.28 2.85 -13.28
N VAL A 213 0.84 2.35 -12.76
CA VAL A 213 1.67 3.05 -11.78
C VAL A 213 2.15 4.39 -12.34
N ARG A 214 2.64 4.45 -13.58
CA ARG A 214 3.27 5.67 -14.11
C ARG A 214 2.28 6.83 -14.16
N ARG A 215 1.07 6.57 -14.67
CA ARG A 215 0.01 7.58 -14.71
C ARG A 215 -0.47 7.95 -13.30
N ALA A 216 -0.63 6.97 -12.40
CA ALA A 216 -0.96 7.24 -11.00
C ALA A 216 0.07 8.15 -10.32
N GLN A 217 1.36 7.95 -10.61
CA GLN A 217 2.45 8.77 -10.09
C GLN A 217 2.37 10.22 -10.57
N GLU A 218 2.11 10.44 -11.86
CA GLU A 218 1.99 11.78 -12.44
C GLU A 218 0.84 12.56 -11.80
N TRP A 219 -0.34 11.96 -11.74
CA TRP A 219 -1.52 12.62 -11.19
C TRP A 219 -1.47 12.79 -9.66
N THR A 220 -0.87 11.86 -8.93
CA THR A 220 -0.64 12.02 -7.49
C THR A 220 0.35 13.15 -7.20
N ALA A 221 1.39 13.31 -8.02
CA ALA A 221 2.34 14.43 -7.89
C ALA A 221 1.69 15.77 -8.24
N ALA A 222 0.86 15.81 -9.29
CA ALA A 222 0.10 17.01 -9.67
C ALA A 222 -0.89 17.42 -8.55
N LEU A 223 -1.63 16.46 -7.99
CA LEU A 223 -2.50 16.67 -6.84
C LEU A 223 -1.72 17.22 -5.64
N SER A 224 -0.56 16.64 -5.33
CA SER A 224 0.29 17.08 -4.22
C SER A 224 0.68 18.55 -4.34
N ARG A 225 1.17 18.98 -5.52
CA ARG A 225 1.53 20.38 -5.79
C ARG A 225 0.33 21.31 -5.67
N TRP A 226 -0.84 20.87 -6.16
CA TRP A 226 -2.07 21.66 -6.08
C TRP A 226 -2.55 21.85 -4.63
N CYS A 227 -2.40 20.83 -3.78
CA CYS A 227 -2.69 20.90 -2.35
C CYS A 227 -1.68 21.76 -1.58
N GLU A 228 -0.38 21.62 -1.85
CA GLU A 228 0.69 22.41 -1.20
C GLU A 228 0.56 23.91 -1.46
N ALA A 229 0.03 24.29 -2.63
CA ALA A 229 -0.30 25.67 -2.94
C ALA A 229 -1.47 26.24 -2.10
N GLN A 230 -2.18 25.41 -1.33
CA GLN A 230 -3.39 25.78 -0.59
C GLN A 230 -3.41 25.13 0.81
N PRO A 231 -2.64 25.62 1.79
CA PRO A 231 -2.42 24.94 3.07
C PRO A 231 -3.69 24.75 3.92
N GLN A 232 -4.71 25.60 3.74
CA GLN A 232 -6.00 25.54 4.45
C GLN A 232 -6.97 24.50 3.83
N LEU A 233 -6.59 23.89 2.71
CA LEU A 233 -7.40 22.89 2.01
C LEU A 233 -7.40 21.58 2.79
N VAL A 234 -8.57 21.15 3.23
CA VAL A 234 -8.76 19.88 3.94
C VAL A 234 -9.65 18.94 3.12
N LEU A 235 -9.52 18.99 1.80
CA LEU A 235 -10.12 18.00 0.91
C LEU A 235 -9.19 16.78 0.71
N TYR A 236 -9.77 15.68 0.23
CA TYR A 236 -9.10 14.39 -0.06
C TYR A 236 -8.72 13.61 1.19
N ARG A 237 -9.75 13.36 2.00
CA ARG A 237 -9.70 12.57 3.23
C ARG A 237 -9.88 11.07 3.00
N GLY A 238 -9.86 10.61 1.74
CA GLY A 238 -10.31 9.28 1.32
C GLY A 238 -9.20 8.35 0.84
N GLN A 239 -9.55 7.46 -0.09
CA GLN A 239 -8.66 6.39 -0.62
C GLN A 239 -7.40 6.92 -1.32
N CYS A 240 -7.42 8.17 -1.80
CA CYS A 240 -6.31 8.81 -2.51
C CYS A 240 -5.04 8.94 -1.63
N LEU A 241 -5.20 9.11 -0.31
CA LEU A 241 -4.06 9.11 0.63
C LEU A 241 -3.41 7.73 0.71
N VAL A 242 -4.22 6.67 0.67
CA VAL A 242 -3.74 5.28 0.69
C VAL A 242 -2.98 4.97 -0.60
N HIS A 243 -3.52 5.35 -1.76
CA HIS A 243 -2.85 5.15 -3.06
C HIS A 243 -1.54 5.93 -3.17
N ARG A 244 -1.48 7.14 -2.62
CA ARG A 244 -0.22 7.90 -2.55
C ARG A 244 0.83 7.18 -1.71
N ALA A 245 0.45 6.70 -0.53
CA ALA A 245 1.35 5.95 0.32
C ALA A 245 1.80 4.63 -0.31
N GLU A 246 0.93 3.97 -1.08
CA GLU A 246 1.26 2.75 -1.83
C GLU A 246 2.32 3.02 -2.91
N LEU A 247 2.20 4.15 -3.63
CA LEU A 247 3.22 4.59 -4.57
C LEU A 247 4.55 4.97 -3.89
N MET A 248 4.52 5.51 -2.68
CA MET A 248 5.72 5.78 -1.89
C MET A 248 6.39 4.47 -1.47
N LEU A 249 5.61 3.49 -1.01
CA LEU A 249 6.12 2.16 -0.66
C LEU A 249 6.78 1.49 -1.86
N LEU A 250 6.10 1.47 -3.01
CA LEU A 250 6.62 0.90 -4.25
C LEU A 250 7.95 1.55 -4.64
N ARG A 251 8.07 2.88 -4.47
CA ARG A 251 9.28 3.64 -4.82
C ARG A 251 10.41 3.60 -3.79
N GLY A 252 10.25 2.86 -2.70
CA GLY A 252 11.26 2.78 -1.65
C GLY A 252 11.28 3.98 -0.70
N ALA A 253 10.33 4.91 -0.79
CA ALA A 253 10.20 6.01 0.17
C ALA A 253 9.45 5.54 1.43
N TRP A 254 9.96 4.48 2.08
CA TRP A 254 9.26 3.74 3.15
C TRP A 254 9.00 4.56 4.41
N SER A 255 9.93 5.45 4.78
CA SER A 255 9.75 6.37 5.91
C SER A 255 8.63 7.37 5.66
N ASP A 256 8.61 7.99 4.47
CA ASP A 256 7.53 8.91 4.06
C ASP A 256 6.19 8.17 3.92
N ALA A 257 6.21 6.95 3.37
CA ALA A 257 5.05 6.09 3.28
C ALA A 257 4.45 5.84 4.67
N GLY A 258 5.27 5.52 5.68
CA GLY A 258 4.81 5.32 7.05
C GLY A 258 4.10 6.55 7.64
N ILE A 259 4.67 7.74 7.43
CA ILE A 259 4.05 9.00 7.86
C ILE A 259 2.70 9.22 7.15
N GLU A 260 2.65 9.00 5.83
CA GLU A 260 1.43 9.22 5.04
C GLU A 260 0.34 8.19 5.35
N VAL A 261 0.69 6.92 5.57
CA VAL A 261 -0.25 5.87 6.03
C VAL A 261 -0.83 6.23 7.38
N GLN A 262 -0.02 6.71 8.33
CA GLN A 262 -0.51 7.11 9.65
C GLN A 262 -1.49 8.29 9.54
N ARG A 263 -1.16 9.30 8.73
CA ARG A 263 -2.08 10.42 8.43
C ARG A 263 -3.38 9.93 7.80
N ALA A 264 -3.31 8.96 6.88
CA ALA A 264 -4.50 8.35 6.28
C ALA A 264 -5.35 7.66 7.34
N CYS A 265 -4.74 6.87 8.23
CA CYS A 265 -5.46 6.21 9.33
C CYS A 265 -6.16 7.22 10.26
N ASP A 266 -5.47 8.30 10.65
CA ASP A 266 -6.01 9.30 11.58
C ASP A 266 -7.18 10.07 10.98
N ARG A 267 -7.11 10.41 9.68
CA ARG A 267 -8.17 11.11 8.96
C ARG A 267 -9.36 10.20 8.68
N LEU A 268 -9.11 8.97 8.23
CA LEU A 268 -10.16 8.00 7.86
C LEU A 268 -10.90 7.42 9.07
N ALA A 269 -10.33 7.52 10.27
CA ALA A 269 -10.98 7.13 11.50
C ALA A 269 -12.18 8.02 11.87
N ARG A 270 -12.36 9.19 11.24
CA ARG A 270 -13.41 10.16 11.57
C ARG A 270 -14.09 10.74 10.31
N PRO A 271 -15.41 10.51 10.09
CA PRO A 271 -16.30 9.65 10.86
C PRO A 271 -16.01 8.16 10.64
N THR A 272 -16.28 7.36 11.68
CA THR A 272 -16.02 5.93 11.81
C THR A 272 -16.72 5.12 10.69
N GLY A 273 -16.03 4.27 9.93
CA GLY A 273 -16.69 3.30 9.03
C GLY A 273 -16.24 3.17 7.58
N GLN A 274 -15.06 3.66 7.19
CA GLN A 274 -14.67 3.66 5.77
C GLN A 274 -13.85 2.41 5.37
N ALA A 275 -14.23 1.73 4.27
CA ALA A 275 -13.45 0.63 3.68
C ALA A 275 -11.99 1.05 3.36
N ALA A 276 -11.79 2.33 3.08
CA ALA A 276 -10.48 2.95 2.91
C ALA A 276 -9.56 2.80 4.13
N LEU A 277 -10.12 2.77 5.36
CA LEU A 277 -9.35 2.59 6.59
C LEU A 277 -8.77 1.17 6.68
N GLY A 278 -9.51 0.16 6.21
CA GLY A 278 -9.00 -1.20 6.07
C GLY A 278 -7.82 -1.26 5.11
N ALA A 279 -7.89 -0.57 3.98
CA ALA A 279 -6.78 -0.46 3.02
C ALA A 279 -5.55 0.28 3.61
N ALA A 280 -5.77 1.33 4.40
CA ALA A 280 -4.69 2.04 5.10
C ALA A 280 -3.99 1.12 6.12
N HIS A 281 -4.74 0.34 6.91
CA HIS A 281 -4.16 -0.64 7.82
C HIS A 281 -3.45 -1.78 7.10
N TYR A 282 -3.96 -2.24 5.98
CA TYR A 282 -3.29 -3.23 5.14
C TYR A 282 -1.93 -2.72 4.68
N LEU A 283 -1.87 -1.48 4.17
CA LEU A 283 -0.61 -0.90 3.71
C LEU A 283 0.38 -0.67 4.86
N ARG A 284 -0.13 -0.32 6.06
CA ARG A 284 0.69 -0.27 7.27
C ARG A 284 1.29 -1.63 7.62
N ALA A 285 0.49 -2.68 7.48
CA ALA A 285 0.93 -4.06 7.72
C ALA A 285 2.01 -4.48 6.71
N GLU A 286 1.87 -4.13 5.42
CA GLU A 286 2.91 -4.38 4.41
C GLU A 286 4.22 -3.69 4.79
N LEU A 287 4.17 -2.41 5.22
CA LEU A 287 5.38 -1.69 5.64
C LEU A 287 6.08 -2.38 6.81
N HIS A 288 5.33 -2.75 7.85
CA HIS A 288 5.86 -3.50 9.00
C HIS A 288 6.43 -4.87 8.57
N ARG A 289 5.71 -5.61 7.71
CA ARG A 289 6.15 -6.91 7.19
C ARG A 289 7.47 -6.80 6.43
N LEU A 290 7.59 -5.79 5.57
CA LEU A 290 8.79 -5.54 4.77
C LEU A 290 10.00 -5.13 5.63
N ARG A 291 9.76 -4.43 6.75
CA ARG A 291 10.80 -4.07 7.73
C ARG A 291 11.17 -5.18 8.71
N GLY A 292 10.40 -6.27 8.77
CA GLY A 292 10.59 -7.34 9.74
C GLY A 292 9.98 -7.07 11.13
N GLU A 293 9.11 -6.07 11.24
CA GLU A 293 8.37 -5.70 12.45
C GLU A 293 7.15 -6.64 12.59
N ILE A 294 7.43 -7.92 12.92
CA ILE A 294 6.45 -9.01 12.86
C ILE A 294 5.19 -8.76 13.72
N PRO A 295 5.30 -8.43 15.03
CA PRO A 295 4.11 -8.22 15.86
C PRO A 295 3.23 -7.07 15.36
N GLU A 296 3.85 -5.97 14.93
CA GLU A 296 3.17 -4.80 14.39
C GLU A 296 2.47 -5.11 13.06
N ALA A 297 3.10 -5.92 12.21
CA ALA A 297 2.50 -6.39 10.97
C ALA A 297 1.24 -7.24 11.24
N GLU A 298 1.31 -8.20 12.18
CA GLU A 298 0.17 -9.05 12.53
C GLU A 298 -1.02 -8.25 13.09
N ASP A 299 -0.78 -7.31 14.01
CA ASP A 299 -1.85 -6.44 14.51
C ASP A 299 -2.47 -5.61 13.38
N ALA A 300 -1.63 -5.02 12.52
CA ALA A 300 -2.11 -4.19 11.42
C ALA A 300 -2.94 -4.99 10.40
N TYR A 301 -2.55 -6.22 10.05
CA TYR A 301 -3.38 -7.12 9.23
C TYR A 301 -4.70 -7.46 9.93
N GLY A 302 -4.67 -7.74 11.24
CA GLY A 302 -5.87 -7.97 12.04
C GLY A 302 -6.82 -6.76 12.04
N ARG A 303 -6.28 -5.54 12.12
CA ARG A 303 -7.05 -4.29 11.99
C ARG A 303 -7.63 -4.14 10.60
N ALA A 304 -6.87 -4.39 9.55
CA ALA A 304 -7.36 -4.35 8.17
C ALA A 304 -8.57 -5.28 7.99
N HIS A 305 -8.48 -6.50 8.52
CA HIS A 305 -9.54 -7.49 8.46
C HIS A 305 -10.81 -7.05 9.21
N ARG A 306 -10.67 -6.47 10.41
CA ARG A 306 -11.81 -5.91 11.17
C ARG A 306 -12.58 -4.83 10.40
N TRP A 307 -11.92 -4.15 9.46
CA TRP A 307 -12.52 -3.14 8.58
C TRP A 307 -12.94 -3.70 7.21
N GLY A 308 -13.00 -5.03 7.05
CA GLY A 308 -13.48 -5.69 5.84
C GLY A 308 -12.46 -5.79 4.70
N ARG A 309 -11.17 -5.46 4.94
CA ARG A 309 -10.08 -5.70 3.99
C ARG A 309 -9.41 -7.04 4.30
N PRO A 310 -9.47 -8.05 3.41
CA PRO A 310 -8.76 -9.30 3.63
C PRO A 310 -7.26 -9.07 3.86
N PRO A 311 -6.63 -9.80 4.80
CA PRO A 311 -5.21 -9.64 5.11
C PRO A 311 -4.30 -10.34 4.11
N GLU A 312 -4.85 -11.18 3.23
CA GLU A 312 -4.11 -11.84 2.17
C GLU A 312 -3.92 -10.93 0.94
N PRO A 313 -2.80 -11.09 0.20
CA PRO A 313 -1.76 -12.13 0.33
C PRO A 313 -0.65 -11.82 1.37
N GLY A 314 -0.63 -10.62 1.93
CA GLY A 314 0.44 -10.17 2.81
C GLY A 314 0.64 -11.01 4.06
N LEU A 315 -0.46 -11.45 4.69
CA LEU A 315 -0.39 -12.31 5.88
C LEU A 315 0.23 -13.68 5.56
N ALA A 316 -0.11 -14.32 4.45
CA ALA A 316 0.54 -15.56 4.02
C ALA A 316 2.05 -15.36 3.77
N GLN A 317 2.46 -14.24 3.16
CA GLN A 317 3.87 -13.92 3.01
C GLN A 317 4.58 -13.71 4.36
N LEU A 318 3.89 -13.13 5.35
CA LEU A 318 4.40 -13.04 6.72
C LEU A 318 4.53 -14.43 7.37
N ARG A 319 3.57 -15.33 7.16
CA ARG A 319 3.61 -16.72 7.65
C ARG A 319 4.80 -17.49 7.07
N LEU A 320 5.10 -17.33 5.78
CA LEU A 320 6.31 -17.89 5.18
C LEU A 320 7.59 -17.46 5.89
N ARG A 321 7.71 -16.16 6.22
CA ARG A 321 8.90 -15.61 6.90
C ARG A 321 9.06 -16.14 8.33
N GLN A 322 7.97 -16.55 8.95
CA GLN A 322 7.98 -17.20 10.27
C GLN A 322 8.23 -18.72 10.17
N GLY A 323 8.47 -19.27 8.98
CA GLY A 323 8.62 -20.71 8.75
C GLY A 323 7.30 -21.48 8.74
N ARG A 324 6.15 -20.80 8.81
CA ARG A 324 4.81 -21.40 8.82
C ARG A 324 4.30 -21.64 7.40
N VAL A 325 5.00 -22.50 6.66
CA VAL A 325 4.76 -22.73 5.23
C VAL A 325 3.38 -23.33 4.97
N ASP A 326 2.96 -24.34 5.75
CA ASP A 326 1.66 -24.99 5.57
C ASP A 326 0.47 -24.04 5.78
N GLU A 327 0.57 -23.13 6.75
CA GLU A 327 -0.44 -22.08 6.98
C GLU A 327 -0.55 -21.14 5.77
N ALA A 328 0.60 -20.72 5.22
CA ALA A 328 0.65 -19.85 4.04
C ALA A 328 0.06 -20.54 2.79
N VAL A 329 0.41 -21.81 2.56
CA VAL A 329 -0.10 -22.61 1.44
C VAL A 329 -1.62 -22.75 1.52
N ALA A 330 -2.14 -23.13 2.69
CA ALA A 330 -3.58 -23.30 2.89
C ALA A 330 -4.34 -21.99 2.69
N ALA A 331 -3.83 -20.88 3.22
CA ALA A 331 -4.44 -19.57 3.05
C ALA A 331 -4.46 -19.14 1.58
N MET A 332 -3.34 -19.28 0.87
CA MET A 332 -3.19 -18.83 -0.51
C MET A 332 -4.00 -19.65 -1.52
N ARG A 333 -4.10 -20.97 -1.34
CA ARG A 333 -4.99 -21.82 -2.16
C ARG A 333 -6.44 -21.39 -1.99
N ARG A 334 -6.90 -21.23 -0.76
CA ARG A 334 -8.27 -20.80 -0.46
C ARG A 334 -8.60 -19.45 -1.12
N VAL A 335 -7.77 -18.42 -0.94
CA VAL A 335 -8.08 -17.09 -1.51
C VAL A 335 -7.98 -17.06 -3.03
N LEU A 336 -7.10 -17.87 -3.64
CA LEU A 336 -7.04 -17.98 -5.09
C LEU A 336 -8.25 -18.73 -5.66
N ASP A 337 -8.76 -19.75 -4.98
CA ASP A 337 -9.99 -20.48 -5.36
C ASP A 337 -11.24 -19.59 -5.22
N GLU A 338 -11.29 -18.74 -4.20
CA GLU A 338 -12.38 -17.77 -3.98
C GLU A 338 -12.36 -16.60 -5.00
N ALA A 339 -11.22 -16.31 -5.63
CA ALA A 339 -11.06 -15.20 -6.55
C ALA A 339 -11.67 -15.51 -7.94
N GLY A 340 -12.86 -14.96 -8.21
CA GLY A 340 -13.61 -15.21 -9.45
C GLY A 340 -13.29 -14.28 -10.63
N ASP A 341 -12.70 -13.10 -10.39
CA ASP A 341 -12.45 -12.12 -11.44
C ASP A 341 -10.95 -11.96 -11.78
N PRO A 342 -10.58 -11.66 -13.04
CA PRO A 342 -9.17 -11.52 -13.44
C PRO A 342 -8.40 -10.42 -12.69
N VAL A 343 -9.09 -9.41 -12.15
CA VAL A 343 -8.43 -8.31 -11.43
C VAL A 343 -7.92 -8.75 -10.07
N THR A 344 -8.78 -9.43 -9.31
CA THR A 344 -8.41 -9.99 -8.02
C THR A 344 -7.35 -11.07 -8.19
N ARG A 345 -7.50 -11.94 -9.20
CA ARG A 345 -6.55 -13.03 -9.48
C ARG A 345 -5.14 -12.51 -9.81
N SER A 346 -5.02 -11.47 -10.66
CA SER A 346 -3.71 -10.92 -11.04
C SER A 346 -2.89 -10.39 -9.84
N ARG A 347 -3.57 -9.94 -8.78
CA ARG A 347 -2.95 -9.47 -7.52
C ARG A 347 -2.51 -10.61 -6.60
N LEU A 348 -3.06 -11.80 -6.76
CA LEU A 348 -2.78 -12.98 -5.91
C LEU A 348 -1.77 -13.94 -6.53
N LEU A 349 -1.70 -14.04 -7.85
CA LEU A 349 -0.90 -15.06 -8.55
C LEU A 349 0.60 -14.97 -8.26
N ALA A 350 1.20 -13.78 -8.20
CA ALA A 350 2.64 -13.67 -7.92
C ALA A 350 3.02 -14.01 -6.46
N PRO A 351 2.31 -13.53 -5.43
CA PRO A 351 2.49 -14.05 -4.08
C PRO A 351 2.20 -15.55 -3.95
N TYR A 352 1.21 -16.07 -4.70
CA TYR A 352 0.93 -17.50 -4.73
C TYR A 352 2.13 -18.29 -5.26
N VAL A 353 2.77 -17.83 -6.34
CA VAL A 353 4.01 -18.41 -6.87
C VAL A 353 5.10 -18.46 -5.80
N GLU A 354 5.32 -17.36 -5.08
CA GLU A 354 6.32 -17.29 -3.99
C GLU A 354 6.05 -18.36 -2.91
N VAL A 355 4.79 -18.51 -2.50
CA VAL A 355 4.36 -19.48 -1.48
C VAL A 355 4.52 -20.91 -1.95
N MET A 356 4.10 -21.23 -3.19
CA MET A 356 4.22 -22.58 -3.74
C MET A 356 5.68 -22.98 -3.97
N LEU A 357 6.53 -22.05 -4.41
CA LEU A 357 7.97 -22.31 -4.53
C LEU A 357 8.62 -22.58 -3.17
N ALA A 358 8.23 -21.85 -2.13
CA ALA A 358 8.72 -22.09 -0.76
C ALA A 358 8.28 -23.46 -0.19
N SER A 359 7.11 -23.97 -0.60
CA SER A 359 6.66 -25.32 -0.24
C SER A 359 7.19 -26.42 -1.16
N GLY A 360 7.95 -26.08 -2.21
CA GLY A 360 8.45 -27.03 -3.21
C GLY A 360 7.43 -27.47 -4.27
N ASP A 361 6.24 -26.88 -4.30
CA ASP A 361 5.19 -27.18 -5.29
C ASP A 361 5.42 -26.37 -6.59
N VAL A 362 6.46 -26.73 -7.33
CA VAL A 362 6.87 -26.05 -8.57
C VAL A 362 5.78 -26.14 -9.64
N ALA A 363 5.00 -27.23 -9.67
CA ALA A 363 3.92 -27.42 -10.62
C ALA A 363 2.78 -26.41 -10.42
N ALA A 364 2.35 -26.19 -9.16
CA ALA A 364 1.35 -25.17 -8.86
C ALA A 364 1.86 -23.75 -9.16
N ALA A 365 3.14 -23.48 -8.88
CA ALA A 365 3.77 -22.22 -9.24
C ALA A 365 3.79 -21.97 -10.75
N ARG A 366 4.11 -22.99 -11.55
CA ARG A 366 4.07 -22.93 -13.03
C ARG A 366 2.66 -22.64 -13.54
N ALA A 367 1.65 -23.35 -13.04
CA ALA A 367 0.26 -23.13 -13.43
C ALA A 367 -0.20 -21.69 -13.14
N ALA A 368 0.20 -21.11 -12.00
CA ALA A 368 -0.11 -19.72 -11.66
C ALA A 368 0.57 -18.71 -12.60
N VAL A 369 1.82 -18.96 -13.01
CA VAL A 369 2.52 -18.14 -14.02
C VAL A 369 1.82 -18.23 -15.38
N ASP A 370 1.44 -19.43 -15.80
CA ASP A 370 0.76 -19.64 -17.07
C ASP A 370 -0.58 -18.89 -17.09
N GLU A 371 -1.34 -18.96 -16.01
CA GLU A 371 -2.57 -18.18 -15.86
C GLU A 371 -2.30 -16.68 -15.92
N LEU A 372 -1.33 -16.17 -15.15
CA LEU A 372 -0.99 -14.74 -15.15
C LEU A 372 -0.61 -14.27 -16.58
N SER A 373 0.08 -15.10 -17.35
CA SER A 373 0.46 -14.81 -18.73
C SER A 373 -0.73 -14.62 -19.68
N THR A 374 -1.90 -15.20 -19.36
CA THR A 374 -3.14 -14.98 -20.11
C THR A 374 -3.84 -13.67 -19.75
N ILE A 375 -3.63 -13.16 -18.52
CA ILE A 375 -4.27 -11.93 -18.01
C ILE A 375 -3.52 -10.68 -18.49
N VAL A 376 -2.18 -10.68 -18.42
CA VAL A 376 -1.35 -9.49 -18.70
C VAL A 376 -1.61 -8.84 -20.08
N PRO A 377 -1.74 -9.58 -21.19
CA PRO A 377 -1.94 -8.99 -22.51
C PRO A 377 -3.20 -8.12 -22.62
N ALA A 378 -4.25 -8.41 -21.85
CA ALA A 378 -5.51 -7.67 -21.89
C ALA A 378 -5.37 -6.24 -21.32
N TRP A 379 -4.44 -6.02 -20.40
CA TRP A 379 -4.28 -4.73 -19.72
C TRP A 379 -3.02 -3.98 -20.16
N ASN A 380 -2.02 -4.71 -20.63
CA ASN A 380 -0.78 -4.17 -21.21
C ASN A 380 -0.08 -3.11 -20.33
N THR A 381 -0.07 -3.30 -19.01
CA THR A 381 0.60 -2.39 -18.07
C THR A 381 2.02 -2.84 -17.72
N HIS A 382 2.92 -1.88 -17.56
CA HIS A 382 4.33 -2.15 -17.23
C HIS A 382 4.48 -2.90 -15.90
N LEU A 383 3.65 -2.58 -14.89
CA LEU A 383 3.68 -3.24 -13.59
C LEU A 383 3.40 -4.75 -13.72
N LEU A 384 2.30 -5.13 -14.37
CA LEU A 384 1.93 -6.54 -14.49
C LEU A 384 2.92 -7.34 -15.35
N ARG A 385 3.54 -6.70 -16.36
CA ARG A 385 4.63 -7.30 -17.12
C ARG A 385 5.84 -7.60 -16.23
N ALA A 386 6.25 -6.65 -15.39
CA ALA A 386 7.37 -6.82 -14.46
C ALA A 386 7.09 -7.95 -13.46
N VAL A 387 5.87 -8.00 -12.92
CA VAL A 387 5.39 -9.06 -12.02
C VAL A 387 5.42 -10.43 -12.70
N LEU A 388 4.88 -10.55 -13.91
CA LEU A 388 4.89 -11.80 -14.68
C LEU A 388 6.31 -12.28 -14.96
N LEU A 389 7.20 -11.39 -15.43
CA LEU A 389 8.59 -11.75 -15.72
C LEU A 389 9.34 -12.17 -14.44
N HIS A 390 9.11 -11.50 -13.32
CA HIS A 390 9.68 -11.87 -12.03
C HIS A 390 9.22 -13.29 -11.63
N ALA A 391 7.90 -13.54 -11.58
CA ALA A 391 7.35 -14.84 -11.22
C ALA A 391 7.82 -15.95 -12.18
N THR A 392 7.82 -15.69 -13.48
CA THR A 392 8.32 -16.63 -14.50
C THR A 392 9.78 -16.99 -14.26
N GLY A 393 10.62 -15.98 -14.00
CA GLY A 393 12.04 -16.18 -13.71
C GLY A 393 12.29 -17.00 -12.45
N ALA A 394 11.48 -16.80 -11.40
CA ALA A 394 11.54 -17.58 -10.17
C ALA A 394 11.17 -19.06 -10.40
N VAL A 395 10.12 -19.34 -11.18
CA VAL A 395 9.74 -20.72 -11.51
C VAL A 395 10.80 -21.40 -12.38
N LEU A 396 11.35 -20.72 -13.40
CA LEU A 396 12.43 -21.28 -14.23
C LEU A 396 13.68 -21.63 -13.42
N LEU A 397 14.01 -20.81 -12.41
CA LEU A 397 15.09 -21.11 -11.46
C LEU A 397 14.82 -22.41 -10.69
N ALA A 398 13.59 -22.57 -10.18
CA ALA A 398 13.19 -23.76 -9.43
C ALA A 398 13.14 -25.03 -10.30
N GLU A 399 12.82 -24.90 -11.58
CA GLU A 399 12.85 -26.00 -12.57
C GLU A 399 14.28 -26.37 -13.02
N GLY A 400 15.27 -25.52 -12.73
CA GLY A 400 16.66 -25.75 -13.09
C GLY A 400 17.12 -25.12 -14.41
N ASP A 401 16.26 -24.40 -15.15
CA ASP A 401 16.63 -23.71 -16.38
C ASP A 401 17.27 -22.34 -16.10
N MET A 402 18.53 -22.38 -15.65
CA MET A 402 19.27 -21.18 -15.25
C MET A 402 19.42 -20.15 -16.38
N ARG A 403 19.53 -20.60 -17.63
CA ARG A 403 19.73 -19.70 -18.78
C ARG A 403 18.45 -18.95 -19.11
N ALA A 404 17.31 -19.66 -19.18
CA ALA A 404 16.02 -19.02 -19.42
C ALA A 404 15.64 -18.11 -18.24
N ALA A 405 15.89 -18.56 -17.00
CA ALA A 405 15.66 -17.76 -15.81
C ALA A 405 16.45 -16.45 -15.86
N LEU A 406 17.76 -16.51 -16.13
CA LEU A 406 18.62 -15.32 -16.17
C LEU A 406 18.16 -14.30 -17.23
N THR A 407 17.82 -14.75 -18.44
CA THR A 407 17.31 -13.86 -19.49
C THR A 407 16.00 -13.20 -19.08
N THR A 408 15.10 -13.96 -18.46
CA THR A 408 13.79 -13.46 -18.02
C THR A 408 13.91 -12.47 -16.85
N LEU A 409 14.71 -12.81 -15.84
CA LEU A 409 14.93 -11.98 -14.65
C LEU A 409 15.65 -10.67 -14.98
N ARG A 410 16.57 -10.64 -15.94
CA ARG A 410 17.20 -9.38 -16.36
C ARG A 410 16.19 -8.41 -16.98
N ARG A 411 15.21 -8.92 -17.72
CA ARG A 411 14.11 -8.09 -18.24
C ARG A 411 13.21 -7.60 -17.11
N ALA A 412 12.88 -8.48 -16.14
CA ALA A 412 12.13 -8.09 -14.95
C ALA A 412 12.86 -6.98 -14.16
N ALA A 413 14.18 -7.10 -13.95
CA ALA A 413 14.98 -6.11 -13.24
C ALA A 413 14.99 -4.75 -13.96
N ALA A 414 15.07 -4.75 -15.29
CA ALA A 414 14.97 -3.52 -16.09
C ALA A 414 13.59 -2.86 -15.94
N ASP A 415 12.52 -3.64 -16.04
CA ASP A 415 11.14 -3.15 -15.89
C ASP A 415 10.90 -2.57 -14.48
N TRP A 416 11.34 -3.26 -13.43
CA TRP A 416 11.23 -2.76 -12.05
C TRP A 416 12.06 -1.49 -11.81
N SER A 417 13.23 -1.38 -12.46
CA SER A 417 14.05 -0.17 -12.39
C SER A 417 13.38 1.01 -13.10
N GLU A 418 12.77 0.78 -14.27
CA GLU A 418 12.02 1.81 -15.02
C GLU A 418 10.80 2.31 -14.24
N LEU A 419 10.11 1.40 -13.52
CA LEU A 419 9.01 1.75 -12.62
C LEU A 419 9.47 2.51 -11.36
N GLY A 420 10.79 2.56 -11.12
CA GLY A 420 11.38 3.14 -9.93
C GLY A 420 11.03 2.33 -8.68
N ALA A 421 10.98 1.00 -8.77
CA ALA A 421 10.62 0.10 -7.67
C ALA A 421 11.86 -0.62 -7.11
N PRO A 422 12.66 0.04 -6.23
CA PRO A 422 13.97 -0.46 -5.83
C PRO A 422 13.91 -1.78 -5.06
N TYR A 423 12.91 -1.97 -4.20
CA TYR A 423 12.73 -3.21 -3.44
C TYR A 423 12.50 -4.42 -4.34
N GLU A 424 11.57 -4.31 -5.30
CA GLU A 424 11.28 -5.41 -6.23
C GLU A 424 12.45 -5.67 -7.17
N ALA A 425 13.14 -4.61 -7.63
CA ALA A 425 14.36 -4.76 -8.41
C ALA A 425 15.46 -5.51 -7.62
N ALA A 426 15.61 -5.23 -6.32
CA ALA A 426 16.56 -5.92 -5.46
C ALA A 426 16.20 -7.40 -5.26
N ARG A 427 14.92 -7.74 -5.07
CA ARG A 427 14.45 -9.14 -5.02
C ARG A 427 14.81 -9.91 -6.28
N VAL A 428 14.57 -9.32 -7.45
CA VAL A 428 14.95 -9.92 -8.74
C VAL A 428 16.47 -10.09 -8.84
N ARG A 429 17.27 -9.14 -8.37
CA ARG A 429 18.74 -9.26 -8.36
C ARG A 429 19.24 -10.42 -7.52
N VAL A 430 18.58 -10.74 -6.39
CA VAL A 430 18.91 -11.94 -5.62
C VAL A 430 18.75 -13.19 -6.49
N LEU A 431 17.62 -13.31 -7.21
CA LEU A 431 17.38 -14.44 -8.12
C LEU A 431 18.39 -14.49 -9.28
N ILE A 432 18.75 -13.35 -9.86
CA ILE A 432 19.83 -13.26 -10.87
C ILE A 432 21.14 -13.76 -10.27
N GLY A 433 21.48 -13.36 -9.05
CA GLY A 433 22.69 -13.79 -8.34
C GLY A 433 22.73 -15.30 -8.11
N LEU A 434 21.59 -15.90 -7.73
CA LEU A 434 21.44 -17.35 -7.60
C LEU A 434 21.63 -18.07 -8.94
N ALA A 435 21.02 -17.58 -10.03
CA ALA A 435 21.19 -18.15 -11.37
C ALA A 435 22.65 -18.10 -11.82
N CYS A 436 23.32 -16.95 -11.65
CA CYS A 436 24.74 -16.78 -11.97
C CYS A 436 25.62 -17.77 -11.21
N ARG A 437 25.37 -17.96 -9.91
CA ARG A 437 26.11 -18.91 -9.07
C ARG A 437 25.95 -20.35 -9.56
N SER A 438 24.72 -20.76 -9.86
CA SER A 438 24.43 -22.10 -10.39
C SER A 438 25.10 -22.37 -11.75
N MET A 439 25.38 -21.33 -12.53
CA MET A 439 26.13 -21.42 -13.79
C MET A 439 27.66 -21.28 -13.61
N GLY A 440 28.16 -21.12 -12.39
CA GLY A 440 29.59 -20.94 -12.09
C GLY A 440 30.13 -19.52 -12.22
N ASP A 441 29.29 -18.52 -12.53
CA ASP A 441 29.68 -17.10 -12.54
C ASP A 441 29.62 -16.51 -11.12
N THR A 442 30.62 -16.86 -10.31
CA THR A 442 30.73 -16.40 -8.92
C THR A 442 30.90 -14.88 -8.82
N GLY A 443 31.63 -14.27 -9.74
CA GLY A 443 31.83 -12.81 -9.77
C GLY A 443 30.55 -12.05 -10.13
N GLY A 444 29.78 -12.55 -11.10
CA GLY A 444 28.44 -12.03 -11.41
C GLY A 444 27.46 -12.21 -10.27
N ALA A 445 27.45 -13.38 -9.63
CA ALA A 445 26.61 -13.65 -8.47
C ALA A 445 26.89 -12.67 -7.31
N GLN A 446 28.16 -12.44 -7.00
CA GLN A 446 28.58 -11.52 -5.95
C GLN A 446 28.11 -10.08 -6.22
N ARG A 447 28.32 -9.57 -7.44
CA ARG A 447 27.92 -8.20 -7.80
C ARG A 447 26.41 -7.98 -7.64
N GLU A 448 25.59 -8.94 -8.08
CA GLU A 448 24.13 -8.80 -8.00
C GLU A 448 23.63 -8.88 -6.55
N LEU A 449 24.20 -9.77 -5.74
CA LEU A 449 23.85 -9.88 -4.32
C LEU A 449 24.33 -8.68 -3.50
N ASP A 450 25.51 -8.12 -3.78
CA ASP A 450 25.99 -6.90 -3.14
C ASP A 450 25.09 -5.69 -3.47
N ALA A 451 24.64 -5.59 -4.73
CA ALA A 451 23.71 -4.55 -5.15
C ALA A 451 22.34 -4.70 -4.46
N ALA A 452 21.78 -5.91 -4.39
CA ALA A 452 20.54 -6.18 -3.67
C ALA A 452 20.67 -5.85 -2.18
N ARG A 453 21.77 -6.27 -1.55
CA ARG A 453 22.08 -6.01 -0.14
C ARG A 453 22.14 -4.51 0.16
N SER A 454 22.76 -3.70 -0.70
CA SER A 454 22.79 -2.24 -0.51
C SER A 454 21.38 -1.66 -0.45
N VAL A 455 20.54 -2.03 -1.41
CA VAL A 455 19.15 -1.53 -1.48
C VAL A 455 18.33 -1.99 -0.27
N PHE A 456 18.43 -3.26 0.13
CA PHE A 456 17.70 -3.74 1.30
C PHE A 456 18.12 -3.03 2.58
N ARG A 457 19.41 -2.70 2.73
CA ARG A 457 19.90 -1.90 3.85
C ARG A 457 19.36 -0.47 3.81
N ASP A 458 19.39 0.19 2.66
CA ASP A 458 18.93 1.57 2.52
C ASP A 458 17.41 1.72 2.77
N LEU A 459 16.65 0.63 2.59
CA LEU A 459 15.21 0.58 2.84
C LEU A 459 14.84 0.11 4.24
N ASP A 460 15.80 -0.34 5.07
CA ASP A 460 15.54 -1.06 6.32
C ASP A 460 14.71 -2.35 6.11
N ALA A 461 14.93 -3.06 4.99
CA ALA A 461 14.29 -4.32 4.66
C ALA A 461 14.99 -5.50 5.36
N GLU A 462 15.02 -5.49 6.69
CA GLU A 462 15.85 -6.38 7.53
C GLU A 462 15.72 -7.88 7.17
N PRO A 463 14.52 -8.44 6.93
CA PRO A 463 14.40 -9.87 6.59
C PRO A 463 15.08 -10.24 5.27
N ASP A 464 14.98 -9.37 4.25
CA ASP A 464 15.59 -9.59 2.94
C ASP A 464 17.09 -9.28 2.95
N LEU A 465 17.50 -8.31 3.77
CA LEU A 465 18.91 -8.03 4.05
C LEU A 465 19.60 -9.26 4.65
N ALA A 466 19.05 -9.78 5.75
CA ALA A 466 19.58 -10.97 6.43
C ALA A 466 19.63 -12.19 5.51
N ALA A 467 18.56 -12.44 4.75
CA ALA A 467 18.50 -13.54 3.79
C ALA A 467 19.57 -13.39 2.68
N THR A 468 19.78 -12.17 2.17
CA THR A 468 20.79 -11.90 1.14
C THR A 468 22.20 -12.03 1.70
N GLU A 469 22.44 -11.57 2.92
CA GLU A 469 23.74 -11.71 3.59
C GLU A 469 24.12 -13.17 3.82
N ALA A 470 23.15 -14.04 4.17
CA ALA A 470 23.37 -15.48 4.29
C ALA A 470 23.82 -16.16 2.98
N LEU A 471 23.49 -15.58 1.82
CA LEU A 471 23.90 -16.07 0.50
C LEU A 471 25.32 -15.62 0.11
N LEU A 472 25.89 -14.62 0.77
CA LEU A 472 27.20 -14.09 0.44
C LEU A 472 28.35 -14.96 0.99
N PRO A 473 29.43 -15.16 0.23
CA PRO A 473 30.62 -15.87 0.72
C PRO A 473 31.18 -15.18 1.96
N GLY A 474 31.34 -15.95 3.06
CA GLY A 474 31.84 -15.43 4.35
C GLY A 474 30.78 -15.30 5.45
N ALA A 475 29.48 -15.45 5.15
CA ALA A 475 28.44 -15.54 6.18
C ALA A 475 28.61 -16.78 7.08
N ALA A 476 29.05 -17.90 6.50
CA ALA A 476 29.43 -19.12 7.22
C ALA A 476 30.74 -19.00 8.04
N HIS A 477 31.35 -17.81 8.13
CA HIS A 477 32.54 -17.55 8.96
C HIS A 477 32.27 -16.59 10.13
N ARG A 478 31.00 -16.33 10.42
CA ARG A 478 30.56 -15.63 11.64
C ARG A 478 29.63 -16.54 12.44
N GLY A 479 30.19 -17.62 12.99
CA GLY A 479 29.54 -18.31 14.11
C GLY A 479 29.55 -17.40 15.35
N ASP A 480 28.56 -17.59 16.22
CA ASP A 480 28.34 -16.85 17.47
C ASP A 480 29.65 -16.41 18.14
N GLY A 481 29.90 -15.09 18.16
CA GLY A 481 31.10 -14.49 18.75
C GLY A 481 32.14 -13.92 17.77
N GLY A 482 31.95 -14.05 16.44
CA GLY A 482 32.84 -13.41 15.45
C GLY A 482 34.20 -14.09 15.28
N LEU A 483 34.28 -15.38 15.60
CA LEU A 483 35.45 -16.22 15.39
C LEU A 483 35.48 -16.84 14.00
N THR A 484 36.67 -16.90 13.40
CA THR A 484 36.92 -17.68 12.18
C THR A 484 36.89 -19.19 12.48
N ALA A 485 36.66 -20.04 11.48
CA ALA A 485 36.65 -21.50 11.66
C ALA A 485 37.90 -22.02 12.39
N ARG A 486 39.07 -21.46 12.06
CA ARG A 486 40.34 -21.83 12.69
C ARG A 486 40.45 -21.37 14.14
N GLU A 487 39.86 -20.22 14.47
CA GLU A 487 39.80 -19.73 15.85
C GLU A 487 38.82 -20.54 16.69
N THR A 488 37.71 -21.02 16.10
CA THR A 488 36.77 -21.93 16.75
C THR A 488 37.43 -23.27 17.08
N GLU A 489 38.18 -23.86 16.15
CA GLU A 489 38.97 -25.08 16.40
C GLU A 489 40.00 -24.89 17.53
N VAL A 490 40.72 -23.77 17.50
CA VAL A 490 41.68 -23.44 18.57
C VAL A 490 40.98 -23.24 19.91
N LEU A 491 39.83 -22.55 19.94
CA LEU A 491 39.04 -22.33 21.16
C LEU A 491 38.51 -23.65 21.73
N ALA A 492 38.03 -24.58 20.89
CA ALA A 492 37.58 -25.89 21.31
C ALA A 492 38.73 -26.69 21.95
N LEU A 493 39.92 -26.70 21.34
CA LEU A 493 41.09 -27.37 21.92
C LEU A 493 41.59 -26.69 23.20
N VAL A 494 41.52 -25.36 23.30
CA VAL A 494 41.78 -24.60 24.54
C VAL A 494 40.83 -25.02 25.65
N ALA A 495 39.55 -25.17 25.34
CA ALA A 495 38.50 -25.54 26.28
C ALA A 495 38.64 -26.99 26.79
N THR A 496 39.25 -27.89 26.01
CA THR A 496 39.65 -29.24 26.46
C THR A 496 40.90 -29.28 27.35
N GLY A 497 41.48 -28.12 27.73
CA GLY A 497 42.63 -28.05 28.64
C GLY A 497 43.99 -28.31 28.01
N ARG A 498 44.08 -28.44 26.67
CA ARG A 498 45.35 -28.64 25.96
C ARG A 498 46.26 -27.41 26.07
N THR A 499 47.58 -27.61 26.12
CA THR A 499 48.56 -26.50 26.08
C THR A 499 48.79 -25.99 24.65
N ASN A 500 49.31 -24.77 24.47
CA ASN A 500 49.56 -24.23 23.13
C ASN A 500 50.50 -25.13 22.29
N ARG A 501 51.46 -25.81 22.94
CA ARG A 501 52.34 -26.80 22.29
C ARG A 501 51.58 -28.06 21.82
N ALA A 502 50.62 -28.54 22.60
CA ALA A 502 49.79 -29.68 22.22
C ALA A 502 48.85 -29.31 21.06
N ILE A 503 48.22 -28.14 21.12
CA ILE A 503 47.38 -27.59 20.06
C ILE A 503 48.20 -27.41 18.76
N ALA A 504 49.42 -26.87 18.87
CA ALA A 504 50.32 -26.69 17.74
C ALA A 504 50.64 -28.03 17.03
N SER A 505 50.87 -29.08 17.83
CA SER A 505 51.15 -30.43 17.32
C SER A 505 49.94 -31.05 16.63
N GLU A 506 48.75 -30.90 17.22
CA GLU A 506 47.49 -31.45 16.68
C GLU A 506 47.04 -30.73 15.41
N LEU A 507 47.23 -29.41 15.37
CA LEU A 507 46.83 -28.56 14.26
C LEU A 507 47.94 -28.40 13.19
N SER A 508 49.10 -29.04 13.36
CA SER A 508 50.27 -28.96 12.48
C SER A 508 50.72 -27.51 12.19
N ILE A 509 50.76 -26.66 13.21
CA ILE A 509 51.18 -25.24 13.13
C ILE A 509 52.21 -24.91 14.21
N SER A 510 52.82 -23.71 14.16
CA SER A 510 53.77 -23.30 15.19
C SER A 510 53.09 -22.91 16.51
N GLU A 511 53.76 -23.13 17.64
CA GLU A 511 53.27 -22.67 18.96
C GLU A 511 53.06 -21.15 19.01
N ARG A 512 53.88 -20.39 18.27
CA ARG A 512 53.72 -18.95 18.09
C ARG A 512 52.40 -18.59 17.40
N THR A 513 52.04 -19.34 16.35
CA THR A 513 50.78 -19.18 15.62
C THR A 513 49.58 -19.47 16.51
N VAL A 514 49.65 -20.53 17.34
CA VAL A 514 48.62 -20.83 18.34
C VAL A 514 48.48 -19.70 19.36
N ALA A 515 49.59 -19.17 19.87
CA ALA A 515 49.56 -18.04 20.81
C ALA A 515 48.89 -16.81 20.19
N THR A 516 49.17 -16.50 18.93
CA THR A 516 48.50 -15.40 18.19
C THR A 516 47.00 -15.65 18.06
N HIS A 517 46.57 -16.87 17.71
CA HIS A 517 45.14 -17.20 17.65
C HIS A 517 44.46 -17.07 19.02
N VAL A 518 45.08 -17.57 20.10
CA VAL A 518 44.53 -17.45 21.46
C VAL A 518 44.39 -15.99 21.88
N SER A 519 45.38 -15.14 21.60
CA SER A 519 45.28 -13.71 21.86
C SER A 519 44.16 -13.06 21.04
N SER A 520 44.04 -13.39 19.75
CA SER A 520 42.96 -12.84 18.91
C SER A 520 41.58 -13.27 19.39
N ILE A 521 41.41 -14.53 19.80
CA ILE A 521 40.18 -15.06 20.40
C ILE A 521 39.82 -14.29 21.66
N PHE A 522 40.78 -14.07 22.57
CA PHE A 522 40.53 -13.35 23.82
C PHE A 522 40.12 -11.89 23.57
N THR A 523 40.77 -11.24 22.60
CA THR A 523 40.39 -9.87 22.19
C THR A 523 38.99 -9.83 21.57
N LYS A 524 38.68 -10.75 20.65
CA LYS A 524 37.38 -10.80 19.94
C LYS A 524 36.21 -11.11 20.88
N LEU A 525 36.42 -12.01 21.84
CA LEU A 525 35.40 -12.44 22.79
C LEU A 525 35.42 -11.65 24.11
N ALA A 526 36.27 -10.63 24.24
CA ALA A 526 36.48 -9.86 25.46
C ALA A 526 36.77 -10.74 26.71
N LEU A 527 37.55 -11.80 26.53
CA LEU A 527 37.90 -12.76 27.59
C LEU A 527 39.24 -12.42 28.21
N SER A 528 39.31 -12.47 29.54
CA SER A 528 40.52 -12.11 30.30
C SER A 528 41.39 -13.31 30.68
N SER A 529 40.91 -14.55 30.49
CA SER A 529 41.63 -15.74 30.91
C SER A 529 41.26 -16.99 30.11
N ARG A 530 42.13 -17.99 30.16
CA ARG A 530 41.89 -19.32 29.58
C ARG A 530 40.67 -20.02 30.21
N SER A 531 40.46 -19.82 31.52
CA SER A 531 39.27 -20.33 32.22
C SER A 531 37.98 -19.68 31.71
N ALA A 532 38.01 -18.38 31.41
CA ALA A 532 36.88 -17.69 30.80
C ALA A 532 36.60 -18.18 29.37
N ALA A 533 37.65 -18.54 28.60
CA ALA A 533 37.50 -19.15 27.29
C ALA A 533 36.92 -20.57 27.34
N THR A 534 37.29 -21.37 28.34
CA THR A 534 36.66 -22.68 28.57
C THR A 534 35.18 -22.52 28.90
N ALA A 535 34.82 -21.62 29.84
CA ALA A 535 33.43 -21.37 30.19
C ALA A 535 32.61 -20.89 28.97
N TYR A 536 33.15 -19.96 28.19
CA TYR A 536 32.53 -19.46 26.96
C TYR A 536 32.24 -20.60 25.96
N ALA A 537 33.22 -21.48 25.72
CA ALA A 537 33.07 -22.60 24.80
C ALA A 537 32.00 -23.62 25.25
N TYR A 538 31.83 -23.81 26.57
CA TYR A 538 30.78 -24.67 27.13
C TYR A 538 29.39 -24.03 27.03
N THR A 539 29.25 -22.74 27.30
CA THR A 539 27.96 -22.03 27.23
C THR A 539 27.42 -21.92 25.79
N HIS A 540 28.29 -22.00 24.79
CA HIS A 540 27.95 -21.89 23.37
C HIS A 540 28.06 -23.23 22.61
N ASP A 541 28.06 -24.37 23.33
CA ASP A 541 28.08 -25.74 22.77
C ASP A 541 29.23 -26.03 21.77
N LEU A 542 30.38 -25.37 21.92
CA LEU A 542 31.54 -25.52 21.03
C LEU A 542 32.42 -26.75 21.38
N VAL A 543 32.11 -27.46 22.47
CA VAL A 543 32.81 -28.68 22.91
C VAL A 543 31.79 -29.73 23.37
N GLN A 544 31.78 -30.90 22.74
CA GLN A 544 31.07 -32.07 23.26
C GLN A 544 31.97 -32.85 24.24
N VAL A 545 31.47 -33.14 25.44
CA VAL A 545 32.12 -34.05 26.39
C VAL A 545 31.63 -35.48 26.13
N PRO A 546 32.50 -36.51 26.08
CA PRO A 546 32.06 -37.89 26.15
C PRO A 546 31.48 -38.17 27.53
N TYR A 547 30.23 -38.64 27.58
CA TYR A 547 29.58 -39.10 28.80
C TYR A 547 30.28 -40.36 29.32
N ALA A 548 31.13 -40.23 30.35
CA ALA A 548 31.56 -41.36 31.18
C ALA A 548 32.05 -40.85 32.54
N GLU A 549 31.52 -41.49 33.60
CA GLU A 549 31.86 -41.35 35.02
C GLU A 549 31.23 -40.19 35.80
N LEU A 550 29.95 -40.38 36.16
CA LEU A 550 29.43 -39.88 37.43
C LEU A 550 29.01 -41.09 38.32
N PRO A 551 29.37 -41.10 39.61
CA PRO A 551 28.91 -42.13 40.55
C PRO A 551 27.42 -41.98 40.85
N ILE A 552 26.78 -43.14 40.99
CA ILE A 552 25.34 -43.32 41.24
C ILE A 552 25.02 -43.03 42.72
N HIS A 553 23.85 -42.41 42.93
CA HIS A 553 22.88 -42.51 44.06
C HIS A 553 22.64 -41.23 44.88
N PRO A 554 21.47 -41.11 45.54
CA PRO A 554 20.12 -41.52 45.13
C PRO A 554 19.07 -40.39 45.32
N SER A 555 17.88 -40.64 44.80
CA SER A 555 16.64 -39.90 44.97
C SER A 555 16.36 -39.45 46.42
N GLY A 556 15.94 -38.19 46.57
CA GLY A 556 15.42 -37.62 47.81
C GLY A 556 14.34 -36.58 47.51
N ASP A 557 13.13 -36.90 47.95
CA ASP A 557 11.86 -36.18 47.98
C ASP A 557 11.87 -34.64 47.92
N LEU A 558 10.86 -34.06 47.26
CA LEU A 558 10.17 -32.84 47.67
C LEU A 558 8.80 -32.67 46.96
N HIS A 559 7.76 -33.07 47.69
CA HIS A 559 6.44 -32.45 47.90
C HIS A 559 5.46 -32.11 46.75
N ASP A 560 4.28 -32.75 46.87
CA ASP A 560 2.96 -32.41 46.31
C ASP A 560 2.47 -30.96 46.59
N PRO A 561 1.65 -30.37 45.70
CA PRO A 561 0.77 -29.24 46.01
C PRO A 561 -0.63 -29.70 46.49
N PRO A 562 -1.33 -28.95 47.37
CA PRO A 562 -2.63 -29.35 47.89
C PRO A 562 -3.81 -28.97 46.98
N ASP A 563 -4.77 -29.89 46.94
CA ASP A 563 -6.13 -29.77 46.42
C ASP A 563 -6.95 -28.63 47.05
N ALA A 564 -7.81 -28.00 46.24
CA ALA A 564 -9.05 -27.40 46.72
C ALA A 564 -10.14 -27.35 45.61
N ALA A 565 -10.94 -28.43 45.63
CA ALA A 565 -12.40 -28.46 45.56
C ALA A 565 -13.17 -27.88 44.35
N VAL A 566 -13.74 -28.81 43.59
CA VAL A 566 -15.02 -28.70 42.87
C VAL A 566 -16.17 -28.73 43.89
N GLY A 567 -17.15 -27.85 43.71
CA GLY A 567 -18.46 -27.89 44.39
C GLY A 567 -19.57 -27.53 43.39
N SER A 568 -20.57 -28.40 43.32
CA SER A 568 -21.75 -28.39 42.47
C SER A 568 -22.88 -27.47 42.96
N ASP A 569 -23.88 -27.30 42.08
CA ASP A 569 -25.28 -26.89 42.29
C ASP A 569 -25.63 -25.39 42.38
N SER A 570 -26.16 -24.85 41.28
CA SER A 570 -27.51 -24.23 41.14
C SER A 570 -27.70 -23.62 39.74
#